data_AF-A0A7K1GH47-F1
#
_entry.id   AF-A0A7K1GH47-F1
#
_cell.length_a   1.000
_cell.length_b   1.000
_cell.length_c   1.000
_cell.angle_alpha   90.00
_cell.angle_beta   90.00
_cell.angle_gamma   90.00
#
_symmetry.space_group_name_H-M   'P 1'
#
loop_
_entity.id
_entity.type
_entity.pdbx_description
1 polymer ?
#
loop_
_entity_poly.entity_id
_entity_poly.type
_entity_poly.pdbx_seq_one_letter_code
_entity_poly.pdbx_strand_id
1 'polypeptide(L)'
;VGHLMGWTLLSVYMVTASAVASGWSSYFNNLLAEIGMPLPDSLLHVPSQGGIVNLPAIIITLLIAVVLSRGSKESKTFNNVM
;
A
#
# COMPACT_ATOMS: atom_id res chain seq x y z
N VAL A 1 17.58 -12.59 -21.05
CA VAL A 1 16.31 -11.88 -21.37
C VAL A 1 15.29 -11.95 -20.23
N GLY A 2 15.00 -13.14 -19.67
CA GLY A 2 14.00 -13.28 -18.58
C GLY A 2 14.27 -12.43 -17.33
N HIS A 3 15.53 -12.23 -16.93
CA HIS A 3 15.89 -11.40 -15.77
C HIS A 3 15.45 -9.93 -15.92
N LEU A 4 15.64 -9.35 -17.11
CA LEU A 4 15.21 -7.98 -17.41
C LEU A 4 13.69 -7.85 -17.38
N MET A 5 12.97 -8.82 -17.96
CA MET A 5 11.50 -8.84 -17.87
C MET A 5 11.00 -8.96 -16.43
N GLY A 6 11.61 -9.83 -15.63
CA GLY A 6 11.25 -9.98 -14.21
C GLY A 6 11.43 -8.68 -13.43
N TRP A 7 12.54 -7.96 -13.66
CA TRP A 7 12.82 -6.70 -12.98
C TRP A 7 11.87 -5.58 -13.39
N THR A 8 11.52 -5.50 -14.67
CA THR A 8 10.51 -4.56 -15.16
C THR A 8 9.13 -4.84 -14.56
N LEU A 9 8.71 -6.10 -14.54
CA LEU A 9 7.42 -6.48 -13.96
C LEU A 9 7.35 -6.15 -12.47
N LEU A 10 8.37 -6.54 -11.70
CA LEU A 10 8.43 -6.25 -10.26
C LEU A 10 8.34 -4.75 -9.98
N SER A 11 9.09 -3.94 -10.74
CA SER A 11 9.06 -2.48 -10.60
C SER A 11 7.70 -1.89 -10.95
N VAL A 12 7.05 -2.37 -12.01
CA VAL A 12 5.71 -1.90 -12.39
C VAL A 12 4.66 -2.24 -11.34
N TYR A 13 4.75 -3.44 -10.73
CA TYR A 13 3.86 -3.83 -9.63
C TYR A 13 4.08 -2.98 -8.38
N MET A 14 5.32 -2.66 -8.04
CA MET A 14 5.62 -1.76 -6.91
C MET A 14 5.03 -0.35 -7.12
N VAL A 15 5.19 0.21 -8.32
CA VAL A 15 4.68 1.54 -8.66
C VAL A 15 3.15 1.56 -8.66
N THR A 16 2.52 0.55 -9.28
CA THR A 16 1.05 0.44 -9.31
C THR A 16 0.46 0.25 -7.92
N ALA A 17 1.05 -0.61 -7.07
CA ALA A 17 0.63 -0.76 -5.68
C ALA A 17 0.73 0.56 -4.89
N SER A 18 1.80 1.32 -5.09
CA SER A 18 2.00 2.63 -4.45
C SER A 18 0.93 3.64 -4.88
N ALA A 19 0.58 3.66 -6.17
CA ALA A 19 -0.48 4.52 -6.70
C ALA A 19 -1.85 4.18 -6.10
N VAL A 20 -2.18 2.90 -5.98
CA VAL A 20 -3.45 2.44 -5.37
C VAL A 20 -3.52 2.82 -3.89
N ALA A 21 -2.44 2.63 -3.13
CA ALA A 21 -2.39 3.02 -1.73
C ALA A 21 -2.56 4.54 -1.52
N SER A 22 -1.95 5.35 -2.39
CA SER A 22 -2.13 6.81 -2.35
C SER A 22 -3.56 7.23 -2.68
N GLY A 23 -4.20 6.56 -3.65
CA GLY A 23 -5.62 6.79 -3.95
C GLY A 23 -6.52 6.48 -2.75
N TRP A 24 -6.30 5.32 -2.12
CA TRP A 24 -7.03 4.93 -0.90
C TRP A 24 -6.85 5.92 0.25
N SER A 25 -5.62 6.41 0.47
CA SER A 25 -5.34 7.40 1.51
C SER A 25 -6.14 8.69 1.35
N SER A 26 -6.40 9.13 0.11
CA SER A 26 -7.22 10.33 -0.13
C SER A 26 -8.67 10.10 0.30
N TYR A 27 -9.26 8.96 -0.06
CA TYR A 27 -10.61 8.59 0.40
C TYR A 27 -10.68 8.47 1.92
N PHE A 28 -9.68 7.85 2.54
CA PHE A 28 -9.61 7.72 4.00
C PHE A 28 -9.55 9.10 4.68
N ASN A 29 -8.79 10.04 4.13
CA ASN A 29 -8.74 11.40 4.68
C ASN A 29 -10.08 12.13 4.56
N ASN A 30 -10.79 12.00 3.43
CA ASN A 30 -12.12 12.59 3.28
C ASN A 30 -13.10 12.05 4.32
N LEU A 31 -13.09 10.74 4.57
CA LEU A 31 -13.89 10.13 5.64
C LEU A 31 -13.52 10.66 7.03
N LEU A 32 -12.22 10.82 7.32
CA LEU A 32 -11.77 11.37 8.60
C LEU A 32 -12.15 12.84 8.78
N ALA A 33 -12.11 13.62 7.70
CA ALA A 33 -12.57 15.00 7.69
C ALA A 33 -14.08 15.10 7.94
N GLU A 34 -14.89 14.19 7.37
CA GLU A 34 -16.33 14.10 7.65
C GLU A 34 -16.63 13.77 9.13
N ILE A 35 -15.77 12.99 9.78
CA ILE A 35 -15.89 12.62 11.20
C ILE A 35 -15.30 13.71 12.12
N GLY A 36 -14.77 14.81 11.58
CA GLY A 36 -14.24 15.94 12.33
C GLY A 36 -12.82 15.76 12.87
N MET A 37 -12.10 14.73 12.43
CA MET A 37 -10.69 14.49 12.76
C MET A 37 -9.82 14.61 11.49
N PRO A 38 -9.62 15.83 10.96
CA PRO A 38 -8.74 16.02 9.81
C PRO A 38 -7.30 15.67 10.20
N LEU A 39 -6.65 14.86 9.38
CA LEU A 39 -5.21 14.63 9.51
C LEU A 39 -4.45 15.89 9.07
N PRO A 40 -3.30 16.21 9.70
CA PRO A 40 -2.49 17.34 9.27
C PRO A 40 -1.90 17.09 7.88
N ASP A 41 -1.94 18.11 7.01
CA ASP A 41 -1.47 18.04 5.61
C ASP A 41 -0.03 17.51 5.47
N SER A 42 0.81 17.76 6.49
CA SER A 42 2.18 17.25 6.58
C SER A 42 2.28 15.72 6.56
N LEU A 43 1.25 15.01 7.01
CA LEU A 43 1.19 13.54 7.09
C LEU A 43 0.27 12.90 6.04
N LEU A 44 -0.38 13.71 5.21
CA LEU A 44 -1.28 13.26 4.15
C LEU A 44 -0.61 13.29 2.79
N HIS A 45 0.23 14.30 2.58
CA HIS A 45 0.80 14.59 1.28
C HIS A 45 2.29 14.25 1.24
N VAL A 46 2.75 13.88 0.06
CA VAL A 46 4.17 13.73 -0.25
C VAL A 46 4.83 15.12 -0.42
N PRO A 47 6.17 15.24 -0.37
CA PRO A 47 6.88 16.51 -0.52
C PRO A 47 6.55 17.29 -1.80
N SER A 48 6.25 16.58 -2.88
CA SER A 48 5.83 17.19 -4.16
C SER A 48 4.45 17.86 -4.10
N GLN A 49 3.69 17.68 -3.02
CA GLN A 49 2.35 18.20 -2.80
C GLN A 49 2.25 19.05 -1.51
N GLY A 50 3.39 19.39 -0.89
CA GLY A 50 3.45 20.25 0.30
C GLY A 50 3.41 19.53 1.65
N GLY A 51 3.34 18.20 1.68
CA GLY A 51 3.46 17.40 2.90
C GLY A 51 4.86 16.79 3.09
N ILE A 52 5.06 15.96 4.10
CA ILE A 52 6.34 15.27 4.35
C ILE A 52 6.24 13.82 3.88
N VAL A 53 5.14 13.14 4.21
CA VAL A 53 4.92 11.73 3.90
C VAL A 53 3.42 11.41 3.91
N ASN A 54 2.98 10.49 3.05
CA ASN A 54 1.62 9.96 3.12
C ASN A 54 1.57 8.79 4.14
N LEU A 55 1.25 9.13 5.39
CA LEU A 55 1.19 8.17 6.50
C LEU A 55 0.06 7.13 6.34
N PRO A 56 -1.18 7.48 5.96
CA PRO A 56 -2.24 6.48 5.80
C PRO A 56 -1.94 5.45 4.69
N ALA A 57 -1.32 5.88 3.59
CA ALA A 57 -0.90 4.97 2.50
C ALA A 57 0.16 3.96 2.97
N ILE A 58 1.10 4.38 3.82
CA ILE A 58 2.11 3.48 4.39
C ILE A 58 1.44 2.45 5.31
N ILE A 59 0.53 2.90 6.17
CA ILE A 59 -0.17 2.03 7.13
C ILE A 59 -0.98 0.97 6.38
N ILE A 60 -1.79 1.34 5.38
CA ILE A 60 -2.60 0.37 4.64
C ILE A 60 -1.74 -0.62 3.85
N THR A 61 -0.64 -0.15 3.26
CA THR A 61 0.31 -1.01 2.53
C THR A 61 0.95 -2.04 3.46
N LEU A 62 1.39 -1.62 4.66
CA LEU A 62 1.93 -2.53 5.67
C LEU A 62 0.89 -3.52 6.18
N LEU A 63 -0.34 -3.08 6.42
CA LEU A 63 -1.42 -3.97 6.84
C LEU A 63 -1.69 -5.05 5.79
N ILE A 64 -1.82 -4.67 4.51
CA ILE A 64 -2.01 -5.62 3.41
C ILE A 64 -0.79 -6.55 3.31
N ALA A 65 0.43 -6.02 3.42
CA ALA A 65 1.64 -6.83 3.40
C ALA A 65 1.68 -7.87 4.53
N VAL A 66 1.26 -7.50 5.75
CA VAL A 66 1.18 -8.41 6.90
C VAL A 66 0.10 -9.48 6.68
N VAL A 67 -1.08 -9.09 6.18
CA VAL A 67 -2.17 -10.03 5.87
C VAL A 67 -1.72 -11.04 4.83
N LEU A 68 -1.09 -10.59 3.74
CA LEU A 68 -0.55 -11.47 2.69
C LEU A 68 0.60 -12.36 3.20
N SER A 69 1.48 -11.81 4.03
CA SER A 69 2.60 -12.55 4.61
C SER A 69 2.14 -13.68 5.54
N ARG A 70 1.02 -13.48 6.25
CA ARG A 70 0.40 -14.52 7.08
C ARG A 70 -0.35 -15.57 6.25
N GLY A 71 -1.06 -15.15 5.21
CA GLY A 71 -1.81 -16.04 4.31
C GLY A 71 -0.95 -17.02 3.49
N SER A 72 0.33 -16.70 3.26
CA SER A 72 1.26 -17.59 2.54
C SER A 72 1.61 -18.88 3.32
N LYS A 73 1.46 -18.90 4.65
CA LYS A 73 1.71 -20.12 5.44
C LYS A 73 0.62 -21.17 5.27
N GLU A 74 -0.64 -20.75 5.18
CA GLU A 74 -1.78 -21.67 5.05
C GLU A 74 -1.81 -22.38 3.68
N SER A 75 -1.44 -21.70 2.59
CA SER A 75 -1.42 -22.33 1.26
C SER A 75 -0.42 -23.48 1.13
N LYS A 76 0.71 -23.45 1.86
CA LYS A 76 1.69 -24.54 1.81
C LYS A 76 1.21 -25.80 2.53
N THR A 77 0.43 -25.64 3.60
CA THR A 77 -0.10 -26.78 4.37
C THR A 77 -1.22 -27.48 3.60
N PHE A 78 -2.15 -26.73 2.98
CA PHE A 78 -3.21 -27.31 2.16
C PHE A 78 -2.69 -27.95 0.87
N ASN A 79 -1.70 -27.35 0.20
CA ASN A 79 -1.13 -27.90 -1.04
C ASN A 79 -0.23 -29.13 -0.81
N ASN A 80 0.23 -29.39 0.41
CA ASN A 80 1.06 -30.56 0.71
C ASN A 80 0.24 -31.76 1.21
N VAL A 81 -1.07 -31.57 1.39
CA VAL A 81 -2.05 -32.61 1.76
C VAL A 81 -2.80 -33.13 0.53
N MET A 82 -2.83 -32.35 -0.56
CA MET A 82 -3.39 -32.73 -1.87
C MET A 82 -2.31 -33.37 -2.73
#